data_AF-A0A6C0JA85-F1
#
_entry.id   AF-A0A6C0JA85-F1
#
_cell.length_a   1.000
_cell.length_b   1.000
_cell.length_c   1.000
_cell.angle_alpha   90.00
_cell.angle_beta   90.00
_cell.angle_gamma   90.00
#
_symmetry.space_group_name_H-M   'P 1'
#
loop_
_entity.id
_entity.type
_entity.pdbx_description
1 polymer ?
#
loop_
_entity_poly.entity_id
_entity_poly.type
_entity_poly.pdbx_seq_one_letter_code
_entity_poly.pdbx_strand_id
1 'polypeptide(L)'
;MTTINNNNVTTRDIYTSHKLYLEKRTGSRYYNLGYMMYKEIINGTAAATLSNLQDAITNFEVALLFDKNDINAILLKNELCDKYGPNSVSPIFTTSNISTYKNNAKKTYRNCKC
;
A
#
# COMPACT_ATOMS: atom_id res chain seq x y z
N MET A 1 13.00 -15.63 11.79
CA MET A 1 12.12 -14.67 12.50
C MET A 1 12.46 -13.28 11.99
N THR A 2 11.71 -12.78 11.01
CA THR A 2 11.84 -11.38 10.57
C THR A 2 10.99 -10.54 11.49
N THR A 3 11.64 -9.80 12.37
CA THR A 3 11.03 -8.88 13.32
C THR A 3 10.17 -7.88 12.54
N ILE A 4 8.86 -7.98 12.70
CA ILE A 4 7.91 -6.98 12.20
C ILE A 4 8.20 -5.72 13.01
N ASN A 5 8.94 -4.79 12.43
CA ASN A 5 9.16 -3.49 13.03
C ASN A 5 7.83 -2.74 12.91
N ASN A 6 6.96 -2.95 13.90
CA ASN A 6 5.77 -2.14 14.13
C ASN A 6 6.28 -0.74 14.44
N ASN A 7 6.52 0.05 13.38
CA ASN A 7 6.69 1.49 13.46
C ASN A 7 5.34 2.08 13.88
N ASN A 8 4.98 1.85 15.13
CA ASN A 8 3.83 2.44 15.79
C ASN A 8 4.18 3.92 15.96
N VAL A 9 3.76 4.72 14.99
CA VAL A 9 3.79 6.18 15.01
C VAL A 9 2.82 6.65 16.11
N THR A 10 3.25 6.60 17.37
CA THR A 10 2.38 6.88 18.53
C THR A 10 2.62 8.23 19.17
N THR A 11 3.78 8.87 18.97
CA THR A 11 4.13 10.13 19.64
C THR A 11 4.57 11.22 18.66
N ARG A 12 3.92 12.38 18.74
CA ARG A 12 4.20 13.57 17.92
C ARG A 12 5.65 14.05 18.04
N ASP A 13 6.27 13.89 19.21
CA ASP A 13 7.50 14.59 19.59
C ASP A 13 8.76 14.08 18.88
N ILE A 14 8.65 13.01 18.10
CA ILE A 14 9.72 12.47 17.24
C ILE A 14 9.83 13.27 15.92
N TYR A 15 8.82 14.09 15.59
CA TYR A 15 8.75 14.80 14.31
C TYR A 15 9.10 16.28 14.44
N THR A 16 9.91 16.75 13.50
CA THR A 16 10.33 18.15 13.40
C THR A 16 9.19 19.13 13.11
N SER A 17 8.04 18.63 12.63
CA SER A 17 6.84 19.45 12.46
C SER A 17 5.55 18.65 12.63
N HIS A 18 4.48 19.33 13.05
CA HIS A 18 3.15 18.73 13.15
C HIS A 18 2.63 18.21 11.80
N LYS A 19 2.94 18.93 10.71
CA LYS A 19 2.62 18.52 9.34
C LYS A 19 3.27 17.18 9.00
N LEU A 20 4.55 17.02 9.29
CA LEU A 20 5.27 15.77 9.02
C LEU A 20 4.69 14.60 9.82
N TYR A 21 4.29 14.83 11.07
CA TYR A 21 3.60 13.82 11.89
C TYR A 21 2.29 13.36 11.23
N LEU A 22 1.45 14.30 10.77
CA LEU A 22 0.17 13.97 10.11
C LEU A 22 0.39 13.21 8.79
N GLU A 23 1.38 13.62 8.00
CA GLU A 23 1.74 12.93 6.75
C GLU A 23 2.19 11.48 7.03
N LYS A 24 3.03 11.26 8.05
CA LYS A 24 3.48 9.91 8.43
C LYS A 24 2.35 9.06 8.97
N ARG A 25 1.52 9.60 9.86
CA ARG A 25 0.34 8.90 10.39
C ARG A 25 -0.64 8.50 9.27
N THR A 26 -0.82 9.37 8.28
CA THR A 26 -1.68 9.09 7.12
C THR A 26 -1.06 8.00 6.25
N GLY A 27 0.25 8.07 5.95
CA GLY A 27 0.97 7.01 5.25
C GLY A 27 0.84 5.65 5.93
N SER A 28 1.07 5.58 7.24
CA SER A 28 0.94 4.35 8.03
C SER A 28 -0.49 3.77 7.99
N ARG A 29 -1.52 4.61 7.96
CA ARG A 29 -2.91 4.16 7.81
C ARG A 29 -3.11 3.42 6.48
N TYR A 30 -2.62 4.00 5.38
CA TYR A 30 -2.74 3.38 4.06
C TYR A 30 -1.92 2.09 3.96
N TYR A 31 -0.73 2.05 4.55
CA TYR A 31 0.05 0.81 4.67
C TYR A 31 -0.74 -0.29 5.39
N ASN A 32 -1.32 0.02 6.55
CA ASN A 32 -2.08 -0.96 7.35
C ASN A 32 -3.32 -1.47 6.62
N LEU A 33 -4.05 -0.59 5.91
CA LEU A 33 -5.18 -0.99 5.08
C LEU A 33 -4.74 -1.92 3.96
N GLY A 34 -3.69 -1.57 3.22
CA GLY A 34 -3.12 -2.43 2.18
C GLY A 34 -2.66 -3.78 2.73
N TYR A 35 -2.02 -3.79 3.90
CA TYR A 35 -1.55 -5.01 4.57
C TYR A 35 -2.69 -5.95 4.97
N MET A 36 -3.79 -5.42 5.51
CA MET A 36 -4.96 -6.24 5.85
C MET A 36 -5.52 -6.94 4.62
N MET A 37 -5.71 -6.20 3.52
CA MET A 37 -6.23 -6.76 2.27
C MET A 37 -5.27 -7.78 1.66
N TYR A 38 -3.97 -7.45 1.61
CA TYR A 38 -2.92 -8.38 1.18
C TYR A 38 -2.99 -9.70 1.96
N LYS A 39 -3.08 -9.62 3.29
CA LYS A 39 -3.11 -10.80 4.16
C LYS A 39 -4.32 -11.68 3.87
N GLU A 40 -5.48 -11.09 3.64
CA GLU A 40 -6.69 -11.84 3.31
C GLU A 40 -6.59 -12.53 1.94
N ILE A 41 -6.01 -11.86 0.95
CA ILE A 41 -5.80 -12.41 -0.40
C ILE A 41 -4.80 -13.57 -0.36
N ILE A 42 -3.65 -13.39 0.31
CA ILE A 42 -2.59 -14.39 0.35
C ILE A 42 -2.99 -15.62 1.17
N ASN A 43 -3.71 -15.42 2.28
CA ASN A 43 -4.21 -16.52 3.09
C ASN A 43 -5.43 -17.23 2.46
N GLY A 44 -5.95 -16.71 1.34
CA GLY A 44 -7.11 -17.27 0.66
C GLY A 44 -8.45 -17.06 1.39
N THR A 45 -8.49 -16.21 2.42
CA THR A 45 -9.73 -15.84 3.11
C THR A 45 -10.56 -14.86 2.28
N ALA A 46 -9.92 -14.09 1.40
CA ALA A 46 -10.56 -13.30 0.36
C ALA A 46 -10.12 -13.77 -1.02
N ALA A 47 -11.06 -13.76 -1.98
CA ALA A 47 -10.75 -14.05 -3.37
C ALA A 47 -9.84 -12.97 -3.98
N ALA A 48 -8.87 -13.38 -4.80
CA ALA A 48 -7.98 -12.48 -5.54
C ALA A 48 -8.71 -11.85 -6.74
N THR A 49 -9.79 -11.11 -6.51
CA THR A 49 -10.54 -10.43 -7.58
C THR A 49 -9.81 -9.16 -8.03
N LEU A 50 -10.14 -8.68 -9.24
CA LEU A 50 -9.60 -7.42 -9.75
C LEU A 50 -9.84 -6.24 -8.78
N SER A 51 -11.00 -6.19 -8.11
CA SER A 51 -11.33 -5.16 -7.14
C SER A 51 -10.45 -5.22 -5.89
N ASN A 52 -10.29 -6.42 -5.30
CA ASN A 52 -9.50 -6.59 -4.09
C ASN A 52 -8.02 -6.29 -4.33
N LEU A 53 -7.50 -6.72 -5.48
CA LEU A 53 -6.13 -6.43 -5.90
C LEU A 53 -5.92 -4.94 -6.18
N GLN A 54 -6.89 -4.30 -6.85
CA GLN A 54 -6.87 -2.85 -7.08
C GLN A 54 -6.75 -2.09 -5.76
N ASP A 55 -7.59 -2.40 -4.80
CA ASP A 55 -7.65 -1.67 -3.53
C ASP A 55 -6.38 -1.91 -2.70
N ALA A 56 -5.89 -3.15 -2.61
CA ALA A 56 -4.64 -3.46 -1.91
C ALA A 56 -3.45 -2.71 -2.53
N ILE A 57 -3.29 -2.78 -3.85
CA ILE A 57 -2.18 -2.12 -4.56
C ILE A 57 -2.30 -0.60 -4.47
N THR A 58 -3.52 -0.05 -4.59
CA THR A 58 -3.75 1.40 -4.47
C THR A 58 -3.37 1.89 -3.09
N ASN A 59 -3.72 1.17 -2.01
CA ASN A 59 -3.35 1.53 -0.65
C ASN A 59 -1.82 1.54 -0.46
N PHE A 60 -1.10 0.54 -0.97
CA PHE A 60 0.37 0.55 -0.93
C PHE A 60 0.98 1.68 -1.77
N GLU A 61 0.46 1.96 -2.95
CA GLU A 61 0.90 3.11 -3.77
C GLU A 61 0.65 4.45 -3.05
N VAL A 62 -0.47 4.61 -2.33
CA VAL A 62 -0.72 5.81 -1.51
C VAL A 62 0.29 5.90 -0.36
N ALA A 63 0.55 4.80 0.34
CA ALA A 63 1.56 4.76 1.42
C ALA A 63 2.94 5.21 0.89
N LEU A 64 3.33 4.72 -0.29
CA LEU A 64 4.59 5.09 -0.95
C LEU A 64 4.67 6.56 -1.39
N LEU A 65 3.55 7.24 -1.57
CA LEU A 65 3.54 8.69 -1.83
C LEU A 65 3.84 9.51 -0.57
N PHE A 66 3.53 8.98 0.62
CA PHE A 66 3.91 9.57 1.91
C PHE A 66 5.31 9.14 2.36
N ASP A 67 5.71 7.90 2.06
CA ASP A 67 7.03 7.37 2.34
C ASP A 67 7.56 6.50 1.20
N LYS A 68 8.34 7.13 0.31
CA LYS A 68 8.89 6.46 -0.88
C LYS A 68 9.85 5.32 -0.54
N ASN A 69 10.38 5.30 0.69
CA ASN A 69 11.38 4.33 1.15
C ASN A 69 10.78 3.25 2.05
N ASP A 70 9.44 3.14 2.12
CA ASP A 70 8.79 2.06 2.85
C ASP A 70 9.04 0.71 2.16
N ILE A 71 10.09 0.01 2.62
CA ILE A 71 10.52 -1.29 2.10
C ILE A 71 9.40 -2.31 2.16
N ASN A 72 8.58 -2.30 3.23
CA ASN A 72 7.51 -3.27 3.39
C ASN A 72 6.40 -3.02 2.36
N ALA A 73 6.00 -1.75 2.17
CA ALA A 73 5.02 -1.40 1.15
C ALA A 73 5.51 -1.78 -0.27
N ILE A 74 6.80 -1.58 -0.57
CA ILE A 74 7.39 -2.00 -1.84
C ILE A 74 7.31 -3.53 -2.01
N LEU A 75 7.76 -4.28 -1.00
CA LEU A 75 7.86 -5.73 -1.06
C LEU A 75 6.47 -6.38 -1.23
N LEU A 76 5.51 -6.01 -0.40
CA LEU A 76 4.16 -6.59 -0.43
C LEU A 76 3.41 -6.26 -1.71
N LYS A 77 3.57 -5.03 -2.23
CA LYS A 77 3.02 -4.64 -3.52
C LYS A 77 3.62 -5.47 -4.66
N ASN A 78 4.95 -5.64 -4.66
CA ASN A 78 5.62 -6.41 -5.70
C ASN A 78 5.19 -7.88 -5.67
N GLU A 79 5.02 -8.49 -4.50
CA GLU A 79 4.53 -9.85 -4.37
C GLU A 79 3.13 -10.03 -5.00
N LEU A 80 2.22 -9.07 -4.81
CA LEU A 80 0.91 -9.09 -5.49
C LEU A 80 1.06 -8.98 -7.02
N CYS A 81 1.98 -8.13 -7.50
CA CYS A 81 2.27 -7.99 -8.92
C CYS A 81 2.91 -9.25 -9.53
N ASP A 82 3.79 -9.92 -8.80
CA ASP A 82 4.45 -11.14 -9.25
C ASP A 82 3.46 -12.31 -9.31
N LYS A 83 2.54 -12.38 -8.35
CA LYS A 83 1.56 -13.47 -8.26
C LYS A 83 0.33 -13.30 -9.17
N TYR A 84 -0.16 -12.07 -9.35
CA TYR A 84 -1.42 -11.80 -10.04
C TYR A 84 -1.32 -10.75 -11.16
N GLY A 85 -0.17 -10.11 -11.31
CA GLY A 85 0.05 -9.07 -12.30
C GLY A 85 0.40 -9.61 -13.69
N PRO A 86 0.78 -8.73 -14.61
CA PRO A 86 0.90 -9.04 -16.04
C PRO A 86 1.98 -10.08 -16.37
N ASN A 87 2.96 -10.27 -15.50
CA ASN A 87 4.04 -11.24 -15.68
C ASN A 87 3.81 -12.56 -14.93
N SER A 88 2.67 -12.70 -14.27
CA SER A 88 2.32 -13.93 -13.55
C SER A 88 1.85 -15.03 -14.50
N VAL A 89 1.83 -16.29 -14.03
CA VAL A 89 1.37 -17.45 -14.80
C VAL A 89 -0.13 -17.35 -15.15
N SER A 90 -0.92 -16.70 -14.29
CA SER A 90 -2.36 -16.51 -14.48
C SER A 90 -2.74 -15.07 -14.11
N PRO A 91 -2.47 -14.10 -15.01
CA PRO A 91 -2.66 -12.69 -14.74
C PRO A 91 -4.13 -12.35 -14.52
N ILE A 92 -4.42 -11.65 -13.42
CA ILE A 92 -5.75 -11.14 -13.08
C ILE A 92 -5.87 -9.66 -13.50
N PHE A 93 -4.75 -8.94 -13.53
CA PHE A 93 -4.71 -7.55 -13.98
C PHE A 93 -3.52 -7.27 -14.91
N THR A 94 -3.66 -6.22 -15.70
CA THR A 94 -2.72 -5.82 -16.75
C THR A 94 -1.87 -4.61 -16.33
N THR A 95 -0.88 -4.27 -17.16
CA THR A 95 -0.09 -3.03 -17.01
C THR A 95 -0.95 -1.77 -17.06
N SER A 96 -2.05 -1.79 -17.83
CA SER A 96 -3.02 -0.68 -17.87
C SER A 96 -3.71 -0.50 -16.51
N ASN A 97 -4.09 -1.61 -15.87
CA ASN A 97 -4.66 -1.56 -14.52
C ASN A 97 -3.69 -0.97 -13.49
N ILE A 98 -2.40 -1.37 -13.52
CA ILE A 98 -1.37 -0.80 -12.63
C ILE A 98 -1.28 0.72 -12.81
N SER A 99 -1.35 1.21 -14.04
CA SER A 99 -1.31 2.65 -14.34
C SER A 99 -2.53 3.38 -13.75
N THR A 100 -3.71 2.75 -13.85
CA THR A 100 -4.94 3.24 -13.19
C THR A 100 -4.80 3.27 -11.67
N TYR A 101 -4.26 2.22 -11.04
CA TYR A 101 -4.08 2.17 -9.58
C TYR A 101 -3.15 3.27 -9.09
N LYS A 102 -2.02 3.51 -9.79
CA LYS A 102 -1.11 4.63 -9.50
C LYS A 102 -1.78 5.99 -9.64
N ASN A 103 -2.62 6.17 -10.66
CA ASN A 103 -3.35 7.41 -10.85
C ASN A 103 -4.41 7.64 -9.76
N ASN A 104 -5.10 6.58 -9.34
CA ASN A 104 -6.04 6.63 -8.21
C ASN A 104 -5.31 6.95 -6.90
N ALA A 105 -4.16 6.33 -6.65
CA ALA A 105 -3.33 6.64 -5.49
C ALA A 105 -2.92 8.12 -5.44
N LYS A 106 -2.49 8.69 -6.58
CA LYS A 106 -2.18 10.13 -6.68
C LYS A 106 -3.38 11.03 -6.39
N LYS A 107 -4.58 10.65 -6.84
CA LYS A 107 -5.82 11.39 -6.52
C LYS A 107 -6.10 11.36 -5.01
N THR A 108 -6.06 10.17 -4.41
CA THR A 108 -6.25 9.99 -2.97
C THR A 108 -5.23 10.80 -2.16
N TYR A 109 -3.94 10.72 -2.52
CA TYR A 109 -2.88 11.48 -1.86
C TYR A 109 -3.11 12.99 -1.90
N ARG A 110 -3.53 13.54 -3.05
CA ARG A 110 -3.85 14.98 -3.18
C ARG A 110 -5.02 15.38 -2.28
N ASN A 111 -6.04 14.53 -2.19
CA ASN A 111 -7.21 14.79 -1.33
C ASN A 111 -6.89 14.70 0.16
N CYS A 112 -5.82 13.98 0.54
CA CYS A 112 -5.36 13.88 1.94
C CYS A 112 -4.37 14.97 2.36
N LYS A 113 -3.76 15.69 1.40
CA LYS A 113 -2.95 16.89 1.67
C LYS A 113 -3.88 18.11 1.77
N CYS A 114 -4.57 18.22 2.91
CA CYS A 114 -5.25 19.46 3.32
C CYS A 114 -4.21 20.48 3.81
#